data_AF-A0A1Y3QVD2-F1
#
_entry.id   AF-A0A1Y3QVD2-F1
#
_cell.length_a   1.000
_cell.length_b   1.000
_cell.length_c   1.000
_cell.angle_alpha   90.00
_cell.angle_beta   90.00
_cell.angle_gamma   90.00
#
_symmetry.space_group_name_H-M   'P 1'
#
loop_
_entity.id
_entity.type
_entity.pdbx_description
1 polymer ?
#
loop_
_entity_poly.entity_id
_entity_poly.type
_entity_poly.pdbx_seq_one_letter_code
_entity_poly.pdbx_strand_id
1 'polypeptide(L)'
;MHTNVSHGQVAGPDNATRYHTEMALAAARFIEADLGIPQLIEQVQQLPDEIRRQQAAVQAARQTVDEAREVLELMEAALMSEISAAVDPRTGKPAFSNEAARKAELARRKAANEEYQAAARQLAEAEATLAAAQADLDLLCNRFSAARSLVNLQAARLNLIGGDH
;
A
#
# COMPACT_ATOMS: atom_id res chain seq x y z
N MET A 1 -58.45 46.47 42.78
CA MET A 1 -57.35 45.47 42.83
C MET A 1 -57.32 44.83 41.44
N HIS A 2 -56.38 45.08 40.52
CA HIS A 2 -54.91 44.97 40.60
C HIS A 2 -54.48 43.57 41.08
N THR A 3 -53.47 42.83 40.57
CA THR A 3 -52.59 42.86 39.36
C THR A 3 -51.67 41.62 39.46
N ASN A 4 -51.08 40.99 38.42
CA ASN A 4 -51.15 41.06 36.95
C ASN A 4 -50.72 39.67 36.38
N VAL A 5 -50.87 39.38 35.08
CA VAL A 5 -50.29 38.18 34.45
C VAL A 5 -48.97 38.51 33.76
N SER A 6 -47.84 38.15 34.40
CA SER A 6 -46.52 38.26 33.76
C SER A 6 -46.29 37.11 32.77
N HIS A 7 -46.49 37.37 31.49
CA HIS A 7 -45.90 36.54 30.43
C HIS A 7 -44.42 36.91 30.25
N GLY A 8 -43.53 36.01 30.65
CA GLY A 8 -42.09 36.15 30.43
C GLY A 8 -41.77 35.92 28.96
N GLN A 9 -41.64 37.00 28.19
CA GLN A 9 -41.26 36.95 26.78
C GLN A 9 -39.75 36.65 26.67
N VAL A 10 -39.41 35.40 26.34
CA VAL A 10 -38.02 34.97 26.15
C VAL A 10 -37.43 35.72 24.95
N ALA A 11 -36.46 36.59 25.21
CA ALA A 11 -35.74 37.30 24.16
C ALA A 11 -34.97 36.30 23.29
N GLY A 12 -35.35 36.20 22.02
CA GLY A 12 -34.55 35.48 21.02
C GLY A 12 -33.20 36.18 20.81
N PRO A 13 -32.16 35.45 20.37
CA PRO A 13 -30.83 36.03 20.16
C PRO A 13 -30.87 37.21 19.20
N ASP A 14 -30.19 38.29 19.58
CA ASP A 14 -30.19 39.57 18.87
C ASP A 14 -29.72 39.38 17.42
N ASN A 15 -30.39 40.09 16.50
CA ASN A 15 -30.21 39.91 15.07
C ASN A 15 -28.77 40.29 14.65
N ALA A 16 -28.18 41.30 15.31
CA ALA A 16 -26.79 41.69 15.12
C ALA A 16 -25.81 40.55 15.43
N THR A 17 -26.03 39.79 16.51
CA THR A 17 -25.19 38.66 16.88
C THR A 17 -25.22 37.57 15.81
N ARG A 18 -26.38 37.30 15.20
CA ARG A 18 -26.50 36.37 14.07
C ARG A 18 -25.69 36.83 12.85
N TYR A 19 -25.85 38.08 12.42
CA TYR A 19 -25.08 38.60 11.27
C TYR A 19 -23.57 38.55 11.49
N HIS A 20 -23.07 38.88 12.68
CA HIS A 20 -21.64 38.78 12.99
C HIS A 20 -21.13 37.33 12.99
N THR A 21 -21.90 36.38 13.53
CA THR A 21 -21.57 34.95 13.48
C THR A 21 -21.57 34.41 12.05
N GLU A 22 -22.53 34.80 11.22
CA GLU A 22 -22.61 34.40 9.80
C GLU A 22 -21.45 34.97 8.98
N MET A 23 -21.06 36.24 9.19
CA MET A 23 -19.88 36.82 8.54
C MET A 23 -18.58 36.16 8.97
N ALA A 24 -18.41 35.83 10.26
CA ALA A 24 -17.23 35.12 10.74
C ALA A 24 -17.12 33.70 10.15
N LEU A 25 -18.25 32.97 10.06
CA LEU A 25 -18.32 31.67 9.39
C LEU A 25 -18.02 31.75 7.89
N ALA A 26 -18.50 32.79 7.21
CA ALA A 26 -18.20 33.00 5.79
C ALA A 26 -16.71 33.30 5.55
N ALA A 27 -16.09 34.13 6.39
CA ALA A 27 -14.66 34.43 6.33
C ALA A 27 -13.80 33.19 6.61
N ALA A 28 -14.15 32.39 7.63
CA ALA A 28 -13.45 31.14 7.94
C ALA A 28 -13.49 30.16 6.76
N ARG A 29 -14.67 29.93 6.15
CA ARG A 29 -14.82 29.05 4.98
C ARG A 29 -14.06 29.55 3.75
N PHE A 30 -13.96 30.87 3.56
CA PHE A 30 -13.15 31.44 2.47
C PHE A 30 -11.66 31.15 2.68
N ILE A 31 -11.16 31.32 3.91
CA ILE A 31 -9.77 31.00 4.27
C ILE A 31 -9.50 29.49 4.14
N GLU A 32 -10.41 28.63 4.59
CA GLU A 32 -10.28 27.17 4.43
C GLU A 32 -10.19 26.73 2.96
N ALA A 33 -10.97 27.37 2.09
CA ALA A 33 -10.97 27.10 0.65
C ALA A 33 -9.67 27.60 -0.03
N ASP A 34 -9.20 28.81 0.30
CA ASP A 34 -7.93 29.37 -0.20
C ASP A 34 -6.71 28.53 0.23
N LEU A 35 -6.74 27.98 1.45
CA LEU A 35 -5.70 27.10 1.98
C LEU A 35 -5.79 25.63 1.51
N GLY A 36 -6.80 25.27 0.71
CA GLY A 36 -7.00 23.91 0.20
C GLY A 36 -7.31 22.86 1.27
N ILE A 37 -7.84 23.28 2.42
CA ILE A 37 -8.07 22.40 3.58
C ILE A 37 -9.08 21.27 3.29
N PRO A 38 -10.22 21.50 2.60
CA PRO A 38 -11.16 20.43 2.28
C PRO A 38 -10.52 19.27 1.49
N GLN A 39 -9.67 19.59 0.51
CA GLN A 39 -9.00 18.59 -0.33
C GLN A 39 -7.94 17.81 0.46
N LEU A 40 -7.23 18.47 1.38
CA LEU A 40 -6.29 17.80 2.29
C LEU A 40 -7.00 16.87 3.28
N ILE A 41 -8.15 17.27 3.81
CA ILE A 41 -8.99 16.42 4.68
C ILE A 41 -9.47 15.19 3.91
N GLU A 42 -9.99 15.37 2.70
CA GLU A 42 -10.44 14.26 1.84
C GLU A 42 -9.31 13.26 1.56
N GLN A 43 -8.12 13.75 1.18
CA GLN A 43 -6.95 12.90 0.95
C GLN A 43 -6.52 12.14 2.21
N VAL A 44 -6.46 12.81 3.37
CA VAL A 44 -6.09 12.17 4.65
C VAL A 44 -7.13 11.13 5.10
N GLN A 45 -8.40 11.27 4.72
CA GLN A 45 -9.45 10.30 5.01
C GLN A 45 -9.46 9.10 4.05
N GLN A 46 -9.15 9.30 2.75
CA GLN A 46 -9.18 8.24 1.73
C GLN A 46 -7.91 7.38 1.70
N LEU A 47 -6.73 8.00 1.87
CA LEU A 47 -5.44 7.32 1.76
C LEU A 47 -5.25 6.11 2.72
N PRO A 48 -5.72 6.11 3.98
CA PRO A 48 -5.64 4.93 4.85
C PRO A 48 -6.33 3.69 4.27
N ASP A 49 -7.42 3.85 3.52
CA ASP A 49 -8.20 2.76 2.94
C ASP A 49 -7.60 2.29 1.60
N GLU A 50 -6.95 3.18 0.86
CA GLU A 50 -6.06 2.82 -0.27
C GLU A 50 -4.84 2.03 0.23
N ILE A 51 -4.17 2.50 1.28
CA ILE A 51 -3.01 1.82 1.89
C ILE A 51 -3.38 0.42 2.37
N ARG A 52 -4.51 0.23 3.08
CA ARG A 52 -4.94 -1.12 3.52
C ARG A 52 -5.25 -2.05 2.34
N ARG A 53 -5.87 -1.56 1.27
CA ARG A 53 -6.10 -2.35 0.05
C ARG A 53 -4.79 -2.72 -0.64
N GLN A 54 -3.84 -1.79 -0.75
CA GLN A 54 -2.55 -2.06 -1.36
C GLN A 54 -1.67 -3.00 -0.52
N GLN A 55 -1.73 -2.90 0.81
CA GLN A 55 -1.10 -3.88 1.72
C GLN A 55 -1.62 -5.29 1.47
N ALA A 56 -2.93 -5.46 1.29
CA ALA A 56 -3.51 -6.76 0.95
C ALA A 56 -3.04 -7.26 -0.43
N ALA A 57 -2.92 -6.38 -1.44
CA ALA A 57 -2.37 -6.71 -2.74
C ALA A 57 -0.90 -7.16 -2.67
N VAL A 58 -0.07 -6.50 -1.85
CA VAL A 58 1.33 -6.90 -1.60
C VAL A 58 1.41 -8.28 -0.94
N GLN A 59 0.54 -8.61 0.02
CA GLN A 59 0.52 -9.94 0.62
C GLN A 59 0.08 -11.03 -0.37
N ALA A 60 -0.94 -10.75 -1.20
CA ALA A 60 -1.38 -11.68 -2.24
C ALA A 60 -0.28 -11.93 -3.28
N ALA A 61 0.36 -10.88 -3.79
CA ALA A 61 1.49 -11.01 -4.72
C ALA A 61 2.68 -11.77 -4.12
N ARG A 62 2.95 -11.58 -2.82
CA ARG A 62 4.00 -12.33 -2.11
C ARG A 62 3.66 -13.81 -2.01
N GLN A 63 2.41 -14.16 -1.70
CA GLN A 63 1.96 -15.55 -1.71
C GLN A 63 2.16 -16.18 -3.09
N THR A 64 1.81 -15.49 -4.18
CA THR A 64 2.03 -15.98 -5.55
C THR A 64 3.52 -16.18 -5.88
N VAL A 65 4.41 -15.32 -5.38
CA VAL A 65 5.87 -15.50 -5.52
C VAL A 65 6.35 -16.74 -4.77
N ASP A 66 5.88 -16.95 -3.54
CA ASP A 66 6.29 -18.09 -2.72
C ASP A 66 5.74 -19.42 -3.30
N GLU A 67 4.49 -19.46 -3.76
CA GLU A 67 3.90 -20.59 -4.50
C GLU A 67 4.67 -20.92 -5.80
N ALA A 68 5.01 -19.91 -6.62
CA ALA A 68 5.79 -20.10 -7.84
C ALA A 68 7.23 -20.59 -7.57
N ARG A 69 7.82 -20.18 -6.43
CA ARG A 69 9.14 -20.62 -5.99
C ARG A 69 9.10 -22.09 -5.52
N GLU A 70 8.10 -22.48 -4.74
CA GLU A 70 7.91 -23.88 -4.31
C GLU A 70 7.79 -24.84 -5.49
N VAL A 71 7.06 -24.46 -6.54
CA VAL A 71 6.95 -25.25 -7.79
C VAL A 71 8.33 -25.46 -8.42
N LEU A 72 9.14 -24.40 -8.55
CA LEU A 72 10.49 -24.50 -9.13
C LEU A 72 11.43 -25.33 -8.25
N GLU A 73 11.41 -25.14 -6.94
CA GLU A 73 12.25 -25.92 -6.00
C GLU A 73 11.91 -27.41 -6.07
N LEU A 74 10.63 -27.78 -6.19
CA LEU A 74 10.19 -29.16 -6.39
C LEU A 74 10.69 -29.74 -7.74
N MET A 75 10.63 -28.96 -8.83
CA MET A 75 11.15 -29.38 -10.14
C MET A 75 12.68 -29.58 -10.11
N GLU A 76 13.43 -28.69 -9.45
CA GLU A 76 14.89 -28.82 -9.30
C GLU A 76 15.28 -30.01 -8.43
N ALA A 77 14.54 -30.27 -7.35
CA ALA A 77 14.74 -31.44 -6.50
C ALA A 77 14.50 -32.75 -7.28
N ALA A 78 13.43 -32.81 -8.09
CA ALA A 78 13.15 -33.95 -8.95
C ALA A 78 14.28 -34.18 -9.98
N LEU A 79 14.69 -33.14 -10.71
CA LEU A 79 15.79 -33.22 -11.68
C LEU A 79 17.10 -33.64 -11.00
N MET A 80 17.44 -33.10 -9.83
CA MET A 80 18.66 -33.46 -9.10
C MET A 80 18.63 -34.91 -8.59
N SER A 81 17.45 -35.42 -8.20
CA SER A 81 17.24 -36.82 -7.84
C SER A 81 17.52 -37.75 -9.02
N GLU A 82 16.94 -37.47 -10.19
CA GLU A 82 17.20 -38.24 -11.43
C GLU A 82 18.69 -38.21 -11.83
N ILE A 83 19.32 -37.04 -11.75
CA ILE A 83 20.75 -36.87 -12.06
C ILE A 83 21.62 -37.68 -11.10
N SER A 84 21.26 -37.72 -9.82
CA SER A 84 22.01 -38.44 -8.79
C SER A 84 21.82 -39.96 -8.89
N ALA A 85 20.65 -40.42 -9.34
CA ALA A 85 20.35 -41.83 -9.60
C ALA A 85 20.88 -42.34 -10.96
N ALA A 86 21.28 -41.46 -11.87
CA ALA A 86 21.74 -41.85 -13.20
C ALA A 86 23.07 -42.63 -13.15
N VAL A 87 23.08 -43.82 -13.75
CA VAL A 87 24.26 -44.67 -13.91
C VAL A 87 24.63 -44.83 -15.38
N ASP A 88 25.92 -44.93 -15.66
CA ASP A 88 26.42 -45.26 -17.00
C ASP A 88 26.24 -46.77 -17.26
N PRO A 89 25.43 -47.17 -18.27
CA PRO A 89 25.15 -48.57 -18.55
C PRO A 89 26.37 -49.39 -19.00
N ARG A 90 27.49 -48.74 -19.37
CA ARG A 90 28.74 -49.42 -19.77
C ARG A 90 29.63 -49.74 -18.59
N THR A 91 29.58 -48.96 -17.51
CA THR A 91 30.49 -49.09 -16.36
C THR A 91 29.78 -49.43 -15.05
N GLY A 92 28.46 -49.31 -14.99
CA GLY A 92 27.66 -49.51 -13.77
C GLY A 92 27.89 -48.44 -12.68
N LYS A 93 28.67 -47.40 -12.99
CA LYS A 93 29.03 -46.32 -12.06
C LYS A 93 28.09 -45.12 -12.23
N PRO A 94 27.99 -44.22 -11.24
CA PRO A 94 27.23 -42.98 -11.39
C PRO A 94 27.70 -42.18 -12.62
N ALA A 95 26.76 -41.79 -13.48
CA ALA A 95 27.02 -41.00 -14.68
C ALA A 95 27.59 -39.61 -14.35
N PHE A 96 27.17 -39.04 -13.21
CA PHE A 96 27.59 -37.74 -12.70
C PHE A 96 28.29 -37.90 -11.34
N SER A 97 29.55 -38.34 -11.39
CA SER A 97 30.33 -38.82 -10.24
C SER A 97 30.69 -37.74 -9.20
N ASN A 98 30.55 -36.45 -9.52
CA ASN A 98 30.86 -35.34 -8.62
C ASN A 98 29.83 -34.21 -8.73
N GLU A 99 29.85 -33.31 -7.74
CA GLU A 99 28.89 -32.22 -7.60
C GLU A 99 28.92 -31.20 -8.75
N ALA A 100 30.11 -30.91 -9.30
CA ALA A 100 30.23 -30.01 -10.44
C ALA A 100 29.58 -30.61 -11.71
N ALA A 101 29.75 -31.91 -11.93
CA ALA A 101 29.11 -32.63 -13.03
C ALA A 101 27.57 -32.66 -12.87
N ARG A 102 27.06 -32.88 -11.66
CA ARG A 102 25.62 -32.82 -11.36
C ARG A 102 25.03 -31.43 -11.61
N LYS A 103 25.70 -30.37 -11.15
CA LYS A 103 25.25 -28.97 -11.38
C LYS A 103 25.28 -28.58 -12.85
N ALA A 104 26.30 -29.00 -13.60
CA ALA A 104 26.38 -28.77 -15.05
C ALA A 104 25.24 -29.49 -15.80
N GLU A 105 24.94 -30.73 -15.43
CA GLU A 105 23.80 -31.47 -16.01
C GLU A 105 22.46 -30.86 -15.61
N LEU A 106 22.29 -30.43 -14.36
CA LEU A 106 21.06 -29.75 -13.92
C LEU A 106 20.82 -28.47 -14.72
N ALA A 107 21.85 -27.67 -14.94
CA ALA A 107 21.77 -26.48 -15.80
C ALA A 107 21.38 -26.84 -17.25
N ARG A 108 21.94 -27.92 -17.81
CA ARG A 108 21.57 -28.43 -19.14
C ARG A 108 20.10 -28.86 -19.20
N ARG A 109 19.62 -29.60 -18.20
CA ARG A 109 18.21 -30.06 -18.14
C ARG A 109 17.24 -28.89 -17.96
N LYS A 110 17.54 -27.95 -17.06
CA LYS A 110 16.77 -26.70 -16.86
C LYS A 110 16.67 -25.90 -18.17
N ALA A 111 17.75 -25.82 -18.94
CA ALA A 111 17.75 -25.13 -20.24
C ALA A 111 16.95 -25.86 -21.33
N ALA A 112 16.79 -27.19 -21.24
CA ALA A 112 16.07 -28.00 -22.23
C ALA A 112 14.62 -28.35 -21.86
N ASN A 113 14.21 -28.13 -20.61
CA ASN A 113 12.87 -28.45 -20.11
C ASN A 113 11.93 -27.23 -20.27
N GLU A 114 10.97 -27.32 -21.19
CA GLU A 114 10.02 -26.24 -21.49
C GLU A 114 9.08 -25.90 -20.32
N GLU A 115 8.67 -26.91 -19.53
CA GLU A 115 7.84 -26.72 -18.33
C GLU A 115 8.62 -25.95 -17.25
N TYR A 116 9.89 -26.32 -17.03
CA TYR A 116 10.78 -25.61 -16.11
C TYR A 116 10.98 -24.15 -16.54
N GLN A 117 11.20 -23.91 -17.84
CA GLN A 117 11.29 -22.55 -18.36
C GLN A 117 9.97 -21.78 -18.21
N ALA A 118 8.81 -22.44 -18.32
CA ALA A 118 7.51 -21.81 -18.10
C ALA A 118 7.30 -21.41 -16.64
N ALA A 119 7.61 -22.30 -15.70
CA ALA A 119 7.59 -22.01 -14.26
C ALA A 119 8.58 -20.88 -13.90
N ALA A 120 9.78 -20.86 -14.51
CA ALA A 120 10.77 -19.80 -14.31
C ALA A 120 10.28 -18.43 -14.79
N ARG A 121 9.51 -18.39 -15.90
CA ARG A 121 8.85 -17.16 -16.37
C ARG A 121 7.73 -16.73 -15.42
N GLN A 122 6.93 -17.67 -14.89
CA GLN A 122 5.86 -17.39 -13.93
C GLN A 122 6.41 -16.81 -12.61
N LEU A 123 7.51 -17.34 -12.07
CA LEU A 123 8.17 -16.75 -10.91
C LEU A 123 8.64 -15.32 -11.20
N ALA A 124 9.29 -15.08 -12.35
CA ALA A 124 9.76 -13.75 -12.71
C ALA A 124 8.61 -12.72 -12.88
N GLU A 125 7.46 -13.15 -13.41
CA GLU A 125 6.25 -12.34 -13.53
C GLU A 125 5.59 -12.06 -12.17
N ALA A 126 5.57 -13.05 -11.27
CA ALA A 126 5.12 -12.87 -9.90
C ALA A 126 6.03 -11.91 -9.11
N GLU A 127 7.35 -12.03 -9.25
CA GLU A 127 8.33 -11.14 -8.59
C GLU A 127 8.23 -9.71 -9.12
N ALA A 128 8.02 -9.52 -10.43
CA ALA A 128 7.73 -8.21 -11.02
C ALA A 128 6.41 -7.61 -10.49
N THR A 129 5.36 -8.44 -10.35
CA THR A 129 4.06 -8.03 -9.79
C THR A 129 4.18 -7.61 -8.32
N LEU A 130 4.94 -8.35 -7.51
CA LEU A 130 5.23 -8.00 -6.13
C LEU A 130 6.01 -6.68 -6.03
N ALA A 131 7.03 -6.48 -6.86
CA ALA A 131 7.83 -5.25 -6.88
C ALA A 131 6.97 -4.02 -7.26
N ALA A 132 6.08 -4.15 -8.25
CA ALA A 132 5.13 -3.10 -8.60
C ALA A 132 4.18 -2.79 -7.44
N ALA A 133 3.58 -3.81 -6.83
CA ALA A 133 2.67 -3.64 -5.70
C ALA A 133 3.32 -2.96 -4.49
N GLN A 134 4.60 -3.23 -4.24
CA GLN A 134 5.42 -2.57 -3.20
C GLN A 134 5.68 -1.10 -3.53
N ALA A 135 6.07 -0.79 -4.77
CA ALA A 135 6.30 0.59 -5.20
C ALA A 135 5.03 1.46 -5.08
N ASP A 136 3.87 0.90 -5.43
CA ASP A 136 2.56 1.56 -5.26
C ASP A 136 2.23 1.80 -3.78
N LEU A 137 2.55 0.83 -2.89
CA LEU A 137 2.36 0.99 -1.45
C LEU A 137 3.25 2.10 -0.88
N ASP A 138 4.52 2.14 -1.28
CA ASP A 138 5.46 3.19 -0.87
C ASP A 138 4.99 4.57 -1.36
N LEU A 139 4.48 4.67 -2.60
CA LEU A 139 3.88 5.90 -3.12
C LEU A 139 2.69 6.37 -2.28
N LEU A 140 1.78 5.46 -1.91
CA LEU A 140 0.62 5.79 -1.06
C LEU A 140 1.04 6.23 0.35
N CYS A 141 2.01 5.54 0.96
CA CYS A 141 2.57 5.90 2.26
C CYS A 141 3.25 7.29 2.24
N ASN A 142 4.02 7.58 1.19
CA ASN A 142 4.65 8.88 0.97
C ASN A 142 3.61 10.00 0.76
N ARG A 143 2.57 9.76 -0.06
CA ARG A 143 1.44 10.69 -0.23
C ARG A 143 0.73 10.99 1.09
N PHE A 144 0.48 9.97 1.91
CA PHE A 144 -0.16 10.14 3.23
C PHE A 144 0.70 10.92 4.22
N SER A 145 2.01 10.65 4.25
CA SER A 145 2.97 11.41 5.05
C SER A 145 3.02 12.90 4.65
N ALA A 146 3.06 13.18 3.33
CA ALA A 146 3.03 14.53 2.80
C ALA A 146 1.71 15.25 3.13
N ALA A 147 0.56 14.61 2.93
CA ALA A 147 -0.76 15.18 3.23
C ALA A 147 -0.90 15.52 4.73
N ARG A 148 -0.47 14.63 5.63
CA ARG A 148 -0.43 14.91 7.08
C ARG A 148 0.49 16.08 7.44
N SER A 149 1.64 16.18 6.77
CA SER A 149 2.60 17.27 6.99
C SER A 149 2.02 18.62 6.56
N LEU A 150 1.28 18.65 5.45
CA LEU A 150 0.56 19.84 4.98
C LEU A 150 -0.59 20.23 5.93
N VAL A 151 -1.40 19.27 6.40
CA VAL A 151 -2.45 19.54 7.40
C VAL A 151 -1.85 20.15 8.68
N ASN A 152 -0.75 19.58 9.19
CA ASN A 152 -0.06 20.12 10.38
C ASN A 152 0.47 21.54 10.14
N LEU A 153 1.02 21.82 8.95
CA LEU A 153 1.52 23.15 8.58
C LEU A 153 0.38 24.18 8.48
N GLN A 154 -0.77 23.83 7.89
CA GLN A 154 -1.92 24.72 7.83
C GLN A 154 -2.54 24.95 9.21
N ALA A 155 -2.62 23.92 10.07
CA ALA A 155 -3.06 24.07 11.45
C ALA A 155 -2.14 25.02 12.25
N ALA A 156 -0.81 24.88 12.10
CA ALA A 156 0.16 25.80 12.71
C ALA A 156 0.01 27.24 12.18
N ARG A 157 -0.23 27.41 10.87
CA ARG A 157 -0.47 28.72 10.25
C ARG A 157 -1.77 29.37 10.74
N LEU A 158 -2.85 28.61 10.85
CA LEU A 158 -4.13 29.08 11.41
C LEU A 158 -3.99 29.47 12.89
N ASN A 159 -3.26 28.68 13.69
CA ASN A 159 -2.97 29.01 15.08
C ASN A 159 -2.12 30.28 15.22
N LEU A 160 -1.20 30.55 14.30
CA LEU A 160 -0.44 31.81 14.27
C LEU A 160 -1.34 33.01 13.94
N ILE A 161 -2.20 32.88 12.91
CA ILE A 161 -3.11 33.95 12.48
C ILE A 161 -4.21 34.23 13.52
N GLY A 162 -4.71 33.19 14.19
CA GLY A 162 -5.76 33.29 15.22
C GLY A 162 -5.26 33.49 16.66
N GLY A 163 -3.94 33.41 16.89
CA GLY A 163 -3.32 33.48 18.22
C GLY A 163 -2.72 34.85 18.58
N ASP A 164 -2.72 35.82 17.67
CA ASP A 164 -2.19 37.18 17.87
C ASP A 164 -3.22 38.15 18.49
N HIS A 165 -4.19 37.64 19.28
CA HIS A 165 -5.27 38.39 19.94
C HIS A 165 -5.45 37.99 21.42
#